data_AF-A0A1J9Q410-F1
#
_entry.id   AF-A0A1J9Q410-F1
#
_cell.length_a   1.000
_cell.length_b   1.000
_cell.length_c   1.000
_cell.angle_alpha   90.00
_cell.angle_beta   90.00
_cell.angle_gamma   90.00
#
_symmetry.space_group_name_H-M   'P 1'
#
loop_
_entity.id
_entity.type
_entity.pdbx_description
1 polymer ?
#
loop_
_entity_poly.entity_id
_entity_poly.type
_entity_poly.pdbx_seq_one_letter_code
_entity_poly.pdbx_strand_id
1 'polypeptide(L)'
;MAGRFVRSSKYRHVFGRSTRKEQCYDNLHVSKNAWDTNLVKANPKYISVNWETSGGGAFAVLPINETGKAPDRFPLFRGHTAVVLDTDWNPFNDSLIASGSDDGK
;
A
#
# COMPACT_ATOMS: atom_id res chain seq x y z
N MET A 1 -50.10 -0.20 -9.16
CA MET A 1 -48.85 0.19 -8.46
C MET A 1 -47.91 -1.01 -8.47
N ALA A 2 -46.85 -0.97 -9.27
CA ALA A 2 -45.88 -2.06 -9.28
C ALA A 2 -45.12 -2.04 -7.95
N GLY A 3 -45.35 -3.04 -7.10
CA GLY A 3 -44.61 -3.24 -5.86
C GLY A 3 -43.14 -3.31 -6.19
N ARG A 4 -42.38 -2.30 -5.78
CA ARG A 4 -40.94 -2.22 -5.98
C ARG A 4 -40.33 -3.39 -5.22
N PHE A 5 -40.07 -4.50 -5.93
CA PHE A 5 -39.30 -5.62 -5.41
C PHE A 5 -37.91 -5.08 -5.06
N VAL A 6 -37.72 -4.77 -3.79
CA VAL A 6 -36.44 -4.35 -3.26
C VAL A 6 -35.52 -5.56 -3.41
N ARG A 7 -34.54 -5.50 -4.32
CA ARG A 7 -33.51 -6.54 -4.45
C ARG A 7 -32.87 -6.74 -3.06
N SER A 8 -33.07 -7.91 -2.49
CA SER A 8 -32.42 -8.28 -1.24
C SER A 8 -30.91 -8.32 -1.47
N SER A 9 -30.17 -7.54 -0.69
CA SER A 9 -28.72 -7.55 -0.69
C SER A 9 -28.26 -7.54 0.76
N LYS A 10 -27.38 -8.50 1.11
CA LYS A 10 -26.73 -8.57 2.42
C LYS A 10 -25.80 -7.38 2.66
N TYR A 11 -25.40 -6.66 1.60
CA TYR A 11 -24.47 -5.53 1.65
C TYR A 11 -25.14 -4.16 1.65
N ARG A 12 -26.48 -4.12 1.75
CA ARG A 12 -27.27 -2.87 1.71
C ARG A 12 -26.83 -1.80 2.71
N HIS A 13 -26.22 -2.22 3.81
CA HIS A 13 -25.80 -1.35 4.91
C HIS A 13 -24.29 -1.36 5.14
N VAL A 14 -23.48 -1.71 4.13
CA VAL A 14 -22.02 -1.56 4.21
C VAL A 14 -21.67 -0.08 4.12
N PHE A 15 -20.86 0.40 5.07
CA PHE A 15 -20.32 1.76 5.07
C PHE A 15 -18.86 1.75 5.55
N GLY A 16 -18.07 2.71 5.07
CA GLY A 16 -16.69 2.88 5.51
C GLY A 16 -16.62 3.61 6.86
N ARG A 17 -15.73 3.17 7.75
CA ARG A 17 -15.39 3.88 8.98
C ARG A 17 -13.91 4.20 8.95
N SER A 18 -13.56 5.47 9.13
CA SER A 18 -12.16 5.86 9.23
C SER A 18 -11.51 5.25 10.49
N THR A 19 -10.24 4.91 10.36
CA THR A 19 -9.39 4.41 11.43
C THR A 19 -8.94 5.56 12.33
N ARG A 20 -8.71 5.29 13.62
CA ARG A 20 -8.19 6.32 14.53
C ARG A 20 -6.74 6.64 14.18
N LYS A 21 -6.30 7.87 14.45
CA LYS A 21 -4.96 8.32 14.02
C LYS A 21 -3.83 7.48 14.61
N GLU A 22 -4.00 6.95 15.82
CA GLU A 22 -3.00 6.10 16.49
C GLU A 22 -2.81 4.74 15.79
N GLN A 23 -3.79 4.34 14.98
CA GLN A 23 -3.80 3.12 14.18
C GLN A 23 -3.47 3.39 12.70
N CYS A 24 -3.09 4.62 12.36
CA CYS A 24 -2.60 4.99 11.03
C CYS A 24 -1.06 4.97 10.99
N TYR A 25 -0.50 5.03 9.79
CA TYR A 25 0.94 5.16 9.56
C TYR A 25 1.23 6.59 9.11
N ASP A 26 1.87 7.36 9.99
CA ASP A 26 2.23 8.76 9.74
C ASP A 26 3.72 8.87 9.36
N ASN A 27 4.12 9.99 8.74
CA ASN A 27 5.50 10.28 8.34
C ASN A 27 6.06 9.33 7.25
N LEU A 28 5.19 8.83 6.36
CA LEU A 28 5.58 8.05 5.19
C LEU A 28 5.84 8.96 4.00
N HIS A 29 6.94 8.76 3.27
CA HIS A 29 7.23 9.52 2.05
C HIS A 29 6.74 8.72 0.84
N VAL A 30 5.42 8.72 0.64
CA VAL A 30 4.78 8.01 -0.49
C VAL A 30 5.21 8.64 -1.82
N SER A 31 5.52 7.81 -2.80
CA SER A 31 5.88 8.23 -4.16
C SER A 31 4.82 9.16 -4.76
N LYS A 32 5.27 10.25 -5.39
CA LYS A 32 4.43 11.19 -6.14
C LYS A 32 4.43 10.93 -7.64
N ASN A 33 4.94 9.76 -8.07
CA ASN A 33 5.01 9.42 -9.48
C ASN A 33 3.62 9.38 -10.11
N ALA A 34 3.48 9.92 -11.33
CA ALA A 34 2.23 9.97 -12.07
C ALA A 34 2.00 8.66 -12.85
N TRP A 35 2.02 7.54 -12.13
CA TRP A 35 1.77 6.20 -12.67
C TRP A 35 0.53 5.60 -12.02
N ASP A 36 -0.37 5.04 -12.83
CA ASP A 36 -1.68 4.55 -12.39
C ASP A 36 -1.59 3.16 -11.74
N THR A 37 -0.90 3.07 -10.60
CA THR A 37 -0.83 1.86 -9.76
C THR A 37 -1.27 2.14 -8.34
N ASN A 38 -1.50 1.05 -7.60
CA ASN A 38 -1.70 1.14 -6.18
C ASN A 38 -0.31 1.35 -5.52
N LEU A 39 -0.03 2.58 -5.09
CA LEU A 39 1.24 2.95 -4.41
C LEU A 39 1.48 2.22 -3.08
N VAL A 40 0.45 1.52 -2.59
CA VAL A 40 0.43 0.79 -1.34
C VAL A 40 -0.21 -0.58 -1.57
N LYS A 41 0.44 -1.65 -1.12
CA LYS A 41 -0.18 -2.98 -0.97
C LYS A 41 -0.04 -3.47 0.45
N ALA A 42 -0.95 -4.33 0.88
CA ALA A 42 -0.89 -4.95 2.19
C ALA A 42 -1.14 -6.45 2.09
N ASN A 43 -0.54 -7.18 3.01
CA ASN A 43 -0.86 -8.57 3.31
C ASN A 43 -1.16 -8.69 4.83
N PRO A 44 -1.43 -9.89 5.36
CA PRO A 44 -1.76 -10.05 6.78
C PRO A 44 -0.66 -9.63 7.78
N LYS A 45 0.59 -9.47 7.32
CA LYS A 45 1.76 -9.19 8.17
C LYS A 45 2.40 -7.83 7.89
N TYR A 46 2.32 -7.34 6.66
CA TYR A 46 3.11 -6.21 6.17
C TYR A 46 2.32 -5.30 5.24
N ILE A 47 2.77 -4.06 5.15
CA ILE A 47 2.34 -3.04 4.19
C ILE A 47 3.56 -2.64 3.38
N SER A 48 3.48 -2.71 2.06
CA SER A 48 4.46 -2.12 1.15
C SER A 48 3.99 -0.73 0.73
N VAL A 49 4.95 0.19 0.63
CA VAL A 49 4.70 1.57 0.21
C VAL A 49 5.78 1.98 -0.77
N ASN A 50 5.40 2.32 -2.00
CA ASN A 50 6.33 2.86 -2.98
C ASN A 50 6.85 4.21 -2.46
N TRP A 51 8.17 4.35 -2.35
CA TRP A 51 8.79 5.43 -1.61
C TRP A 51 9.33 6.50 -2.55
N GLU A 52 9.10 7.77 -2.20
CA GLU A 52 9.66 8.91 -2.94
C GLU A 52 11.16 9.01 -2.66
N THR A 53 11.97 8.88 -3.72
CA THR A 53 13.42 8.98 -3.64
C THR A 53 13.96 10.00 -4.65
N SER A 54 14.99 10.76 -4.24
CA SER A 54 15.66 11.72 -5.13
C SER A 54 16.59 11.08 -6.17
N GLY A 55 16.84 9.77 -6.07
CA GLY A 55 17.65 9.01 -7.02
C GLY A 55 17.46 7.50 -6.83
N GLY A 56 17.40 6.77 -7.95
CA GLY A 56 17.02 5.36 -7.98
C GLY A 56 15.54 5.14 -7.65
N GLY A 57 15.22 3.90 -7.27
CA GLY A 57 13.90 3.54 -6.77
C GLY A 57 13.99 2.77 -5.47
N ALA A 58 13.01 3.01 -4.60
CA ALA A 58 12.88 2.28 -3.36
C ALA A 58 11.41 2.09 -2.98
N PHE A 59 11.19 1.13 -2.09
CA PHE A 59 9.92 0.96 -1.40
C PHE A 59 10.17 0.60 0.07
N ALA A 60 9.22 0.95 0.93
CA ALA A 60 9.23 0.59 2.34
C ALA A 60 8.37 -0.66 2.56
N VAL A 61 8.73 -1.46 3.57
CA VAL A 61 7.88 -2.53 4.10
C VAL A 61 7.74 -2.30 5.60
N LEU A 62 6.49 -2.15 6.05
CA LEU A 62 6.14 -1.89 7.45
C LEU A 62 5.37 -3.09 8.01
N PRO A 63 5.70 -3.61 9.20
CA PRO A 63 4.84 -4.56 9.89
C PRO A 63 3.48 -3.95 10.22
N ILE A 64 2.39 -4.72 10.04
CA ILE A 64 1.01 -4.22 10.21
C ILE A 64 0.67 -3.80 11.66
N ASN A 65 1.50 -4.24 12.62
CA ASN A 65 1.31 -3.94 14.05
C ASN A 65 2.15 -2.72 14.50
N GLU A 66 3.00 -2.17 13.64
CA GLU A 66 3.83 -1.01 13.94
C GLU A 66 3.17 0.28 13.44
N THR A 67 2.03 0.63 14.06
CA THR A 67 1.28 1.84 13.74
C THR A 67 1.86 3.07 14.44
N GLY A 68 1.44 4.26 13.99
CA GLY A 68 1.89 5.55 14.49
C GLY A 68 2.87 6.24 13.56
N LYS A 69 3.72 7.10 14.12
CA LYS A 69 4.68 7.90 13.35
C LYS A 69 5.92 7.06 13.02
N ALA A 70 6.18 6.85 11.73
CA ALA A 70 7.41 6.21 11.28
C ALA A 70 8.65 7.08 11.61
N PRO A 71 9.80 6.47 11.93
CA PRO A 71 11.05 7.20 12.17
C PRO A 71 11.49 7.96 10.91
N ASP A 72 12.15 9.12 11.10
CA ASP A 72 12.63 9.96 9.99
C ASP A 72 13.62 9.23 9.07
N ARG A 73 14.35 8.24 9.62
CA ARG A 73 15.18 7.31 8.86
C ARG A 73 14.57 5.91 8.94
N PHE A 74 13.75 5.59 7.95
CA PHE A 74 13.17 4.26 7.78
C PHE A 74 14.06 3.40 6.86
N PRO A 75 14.29 2.11 7.18
CA PRO A 75 15.02 1.21 6.27
C PRO A 75 14.19 0.93 5.01
N LEU A 76 14.80 1.09 3.84
CA LEU A 76 14.12 0.92 2.55
C LEU A 76 14.74 -0.21 1.75
N PHE A 77 13.92 -0.93 1.00
CA PHE A 77 14.38 -1.84 -0.03
C PHE A 77 14.86 -1.02 -1.21
N ARG A 78 16.15 -1.13 -1.52
CA ARG A 78 16.84 -0.43 -2.60
C ARG A 78 17.49 -1.45 -3.50
N GLY A 79 17.51 -1.17 -4.80
CA GLY A 79 18.10 -2.04 -5.80
C GLY A 79 17.79 -1.58 -7.23
N HIS A 80 16.62 -0.95 -7.40
CA HIS A 80 16.26 -0.31 -8.66
C HIS A 80 17.05 0.98 -8.88
N THR A 81 17.41 1.19 -10.14
CA THR A 81 18.17 2.35 -10.65
C THR A 81 17.27 3.47 -11.13
N ALA A 82 15.96 3.23 -11.23
CA ALA A 82 14.91 4.22 -11.47
C ALA A 82 13.73 3.98 -10.52
N VAL A 83 12.70 4.82 -10.59
CA VAL A 83 11.57 4.81 -9.63
C VAL A 83 10.85 3.46 -9.59
N VAL A 84 10.40 3.05 -8.40
CA VAL A 84 9.52 1.87 -8.26
C VAL A 84 8.10 2.27 -8.65
N LEU A 85 7.53 1.54 -9.60
CA LEU A 85 6.21 1.79 -10.18
C LEU A 85 5.13 0.99 -9.45
N ASP A 86 5.40 -0.25 -9.08
CA ASP A 86 4.43 -1.11 -8.39
C ASP A 86 5.14 -2.09 -7.46
N THR A 87 4.41 -2.55 -6.44
CA THR A 87 4.80 -3.69 -5.61
C THR A 87 3.64 -4.64 -5.48
N ASP A 88 3.90 -5.95 -5.38
CA ASP A 88 2.85 -6.92 -5.09
C ASP A 88 3.35 -8.10 -4.27
N TRP A 89 2.52 -8.54 -3.34
CA TRP A 89 2.82 -9.64 -2.44
C TRP A 89 2.51 -10.98 -3.11
N ASN A 90 3.33 -12.00 -2.83
CA ASN A 90 3.02 -13.35 -3.26
C ASN A 90 1.77 -13.86 -2.50
N PRO A 91 0.74 -14.39 -3.19
CA PRO A 91 -0.50 -14.82 -2.56
C PRO A 91 -0.36 -16.08 -1.69
N PHE A 92 0.77 -16.78 -1.77
CA PHE A 92 1.06 -18.01 -1.02
C PHE A 92 2.22 -17.84 -0.03
N ASN A 93 2.88 -16.68 0.00
CA ASN A 93 4.00 -16.42 0.90
C ASN A 93 4.02 -14.94 1.32
N ASP A 94 3.57 -14.68 2.55
CA ASP A 94 3.51 -13.33 3.14
C ASP A 94 4.87 -12.63 3.28
N SER A 95 5.98 -13.34 3.12
CA SER A 95 7.34 -12.80 3.23
C SER A 95 8.02 -12.62 1.87
N LEU A 96 7.30 -12.84 0.77
CA LEU A 96 7.82 -12.66 -0.60
C LEU A 96 7.05 -11.55 -1.31
N ILE A 97 7.78 -10.57 -1.85
CA ILE A 97 7.24 -9.43 -2.58
C ILE A 97 7.99 -9.25 -3.90
N ALA A 98 7.29 -8.82 -4.93
CA ALA A 98 7.86 -8.35 -6.18
C ALA A 98 7.77 -6.83 -6.26
N SER A 99 8.79 -6.20 -6.85
CA SER A 99 8.81 -4.77 -7.18
C SER A 99 9.09 -4.62 -8.67
N GLY A 100 8.33 -3.75 -9.34
CA GLY A 100 8.57 -3.37 -10.72
C GLY A 100 8.95 -1.90 -10.83
N SER A 101 9.94 -1.60 -11.65
CA SER A 101 10.52 -0.26 -11.77
C SER A 101 10.64 0.21 -13.22
N ASP A 102 10.74 1.53 -13.36
CA ASP A 102 11.00 2.22 -14.62
C ASP A 102 12.39 1.90 -15.21
N ASP A 103 13.27 1.21 -14.47
CA ASP A 103 14.54 0.69 -15.00
C ASP A 103 14.39 -0.62 -15.78
N GLY A 104 13.15 -1.06 -15.99
CA GLY A 104 12.82 -2.28 -16.73
C GLY A 104 13.06 -3.56 -15.94
N LYS A 105 13.16 -3.48 -14.60
CA LYS A 105 13.35 -4.62 -13.69
C LYS A 105 12.25 -4.72 -12.65
#